data_AF-A0A518E2X7-F1
#
_entry.id   AF-A0A518E2X7-F1
#
_cell.length_a   1.000
_cell.length_b   1.000
_cell.length_c   1.000
_cell.angle_alpha   90.00
_cell.angle_beta   90.00
_cell.angle_gamma   90.00
#
_symmetry.space_group_name_H-M   'P 1'
#
loop_
_entity.id
_entity.type
_entity.pdbx_description
1 polymer ?
#
loop_
_entity_poly.entity_id
_entity_poly.type
_entity_poly.pdbx_seq_one_letter_code
_entity_poly.pdbx_strand_id
1 'polypeptide(L)'
;MADNVWYYAQGDEEKGPVTTADLKSMAAAGKLKPDDLVWKEGMPDWSAASTVRGLFAHPPGSRPSPPPSWSGAPAARSSEENLSDSGGPPPTRPTNLLADLARHCPPRLAGRVLLFCGLLLVLWAKGCDSLGRRYVARVQARPVLEENEFERTYAVRLSALRSDRDIYLETDAGERDPKVLTRIEDDIEKLTEKKQEEEEQLERGEWGRLKAIAADAANNNAVSAYYREMAFLFGSMVLVCGLLGVAFTSDGAERWISYIMLAIITFSLYIGGAAFLHLP
;
A
#
# COMPACT_ATOMS: atom_id res chain seq x y z
N MET A 1 21.33 20.80 5.46
CA MET A 1 21.36 20.26 6.84
C MET A 1 20.40 19.10 6.83
N ALA A 2 20.86 17.88 7.09
CA ALA A 2 20.03 16.68 6.99
C ALA A 2 19.12 16.61 8.22
N ASP A 3 17.82 16.79 8.01
CA ASP A 3 16.81 16.65 9.05
C ASP A 3 16.66 15.17 9.37
N ASN A 4 17.39 14.69 10.39
CA ASN A 4 17.23 13.33 10.88
C ASN A 4 15.81 13.17 11.44
N VAL A 5 15.00 12.36 10.77
CA VAL A 5 13.61 12.05 11.12
C VAL A 5 13.57 10.99 12.22
N TRP A 6 12.85 11.29 13.30
CA TRP A 6 12.66 10.40 14.45
C TRP A 6 11.19 10.10 14.69
N TYR A 7 10.95 8.94 15.27
CA TYR A 7 9.65 8.43 15.70
C TYR A 7 9.76 8.05 17.18
N TYR A 8 8.69 8.25 17.94
CA TYR A 8 8.63 7.85 19.34
C TYR A 8 7.29 7.16 19.64
N ALA A 9 7.33 6.15 20.51
CA ALA A 9 6.18 5.44 20.99
C ALA A 9 5.97 5.72 22.47
N GLN A 10 4.76 6.14 22.82
CA GLN A 10 4.35 6.40 24.20
C GLN A 10 3.18 5.48 24.53
N GLY A 11 3.46 4.40 25.28
CA GLY A 11 2.53 3.28 25.41
C GLY A 11 2.51 2.42 24.13
N ASP A 12 1.32 2.09 23.63
CA ASP A 12 1.12 1.30 22.40
C ASP A 12 0.93 2.16 21.13
N GLU A 13 1.13 3.48 21.23
CA GLU A 13 0.85 4.42 20.14
C GLU A 13 2.15 5.05 19.60
N GLU A 14 2.45 4.78 18.33
CA GLU A 14 3.60 5.34 17.60
C GLU A 14 3.28 6.73 17.02
N LYS A 15 4.17 7.70 17.25
CA LYS A 15 4.04 9.09 16.82
C LYS A 15 5.31 9.58 16.12
N GLY A 16 5.13 10.16 14.94
CA GLY A 16 6.18 10.76 14.12
C GLY A 16 5.65 11.11 12.72
N PRO A 17 6.45 11.72 11.83
CA PRO A 17 7.87 12.07 11.95
C PRO A 17 8.12 13.38 12.73
N VAL A 18 9.07 13.37 13.66
CA VAL A 18 9.55 14.55 14.40
C VAL A 18 11.04 14.78 14.19
N THR A 19 11.50 16.03 14.28
CA THR A 19 12.93 16.34 14.14
C THR A 19 13.70 16.05 15.43
N THR A 20 15.02 15.87 15.34
CA THR A 20 15.89 15.73 16.53
C THR A 20 15.74 16.87 17.54
N ALA A 21 15.57 18.11 17.07
CA ALA A 21 15.39 19.28 17.92
C ALA A 21 14.05 19.23 18.68
N ASP A 22 12.99 18.78 18.00
CA ASP A 22 11.68 18.59 18.59
C ASP A 22 11.66 17.42 19.58
N LEU A 23 12.34 16.32 19.28
CA LEU A 23 12.48 15.18 20.20
C LEU A 23 13.15 15.62 21.52
N LYS A 24 14.19 16.45 21.41
CA LYS A 24 14.92 16.99 22.57
C LYS A 24 14.09 18.00 23.36
N SER A 25 13.29 18.83 22.69
CA SER A 25 12.38 19.76 23.36
C SER A 25 11.26 19.01 24.09
N MET A 26 10.73 17.91 23.53
CA MET A 26 9.74 17.05 24.17
C MET A 26 10.30 16.30 25.39
N ALA A 27 11.55 15.83 25.30
CA ALA A 27 12.26 15.25 26.44
C ALA A 27 12.49 16.28 27.56
N ALA A 28 12.91 17.51 27.21
CA ALA A 28 13.09 18.60 28.17
C ALA A 28 11.77 19.07 28.81
N ALA A 29 10.67 19.03 28.06
CA ALA A 29 9.32 19.36 28.53
C ALA A 29 8.67 18.24 29.37
N GLY A 30 9.33 17.09 29.54
CA GLY A 30 8.80 15.93 30.27
C GLY A 30 7.66 15.20 29.56
N LYS A 31 7.42 15.50 28.28
CA LYS A 31 6.42 14.80 27.45
C LYS A 31 6.89 13.43 26.98
N LEU A 32 8.21 13.23 26.89
CA LEU A 32 8.84 11.96 26.57
C LEU A 32 9.51 11.41 27.82
N LYS A 33 9.12 10.21 28.26
CA LYS A 33 9.70 9.55 29.44
C LYS A 33 10.98 8.80 29.06
N PRO A 34 11.89 8.56 30.03
CA PRO A 34 13.12 7.79 29.78
C PRO A 34 12.87 6.34 29.32
N ASP A 35 11.70 5.79 29.65
CA ASP A 35 11.27 4.42 29.28
C ASP A 35 10.51 4.37 27.95
N ASP A 36 10.14 5.53 27.38
CA ASP A 36 9.44 5.59 26.09
C ASP A 36 10.40 5.15 24.98
N LEU A 37 9.87 4.44 23.98
CA LEU A 37 10.68 3.90 22.88
C LEU A 37 10.85 4.94 21.78
N VAL A 38 12.05 5.10 21.27
CA VAL A 38 12.39 5.98 20.16
C VAL A 38 13.11 5.20 19.06
N TRP A 39 12.78 5.55 17.83
CA TRP A 39 13.35 4.95 16.63
C TRP A 39 13.67 6.04 15.61
N LYS A 40 14.67 5.78 14.79
CA LYS A 40 15.02 6.63 13.65
C LYS A 40 15.28 5.77 12.43
N GLU A 41 15.12 6.39 11.28
CA GLU A 41 15.45 5.76 10.01
C GLU A 41 16.93 5.33 9.99
N GLY A 42 17.17 4.02 9.81
CA GLY A 42 18.49 3.39 9.87
C GLY A 42 18.85 2.70 11.20
N MET A 43 17.97 2.68 12.20
CA MET A 43 18.17 1.90 13.43
C MET A 43 17.54 0.51 13.29
N PRO A 44 18.21 -0.58 13.71
CA PRO A 44 17.70 -1.94 13.51
C PRO A 44 16.44 -2.24 14.33
N ASP A 45 16.31 -1.63 15.52
CA ASP A 45 15.20 -1.83 16.45
C ASP A 45 14.89 -0.56 17.26
N TRP A 46 13.70 -0.51 17.86
CA TRP A 46 13.29 0.54 18.81
C TRP A 46 14.19 0.55 20.05
N SER A 47 14.58 1.73 20.50
CA SER A 47 15.46 1.90 21.68
C SER A 47 14.82 2.78 22.72
N ALA A 48 15.02 2.49 24.01
CA ALA A 48 14.52 3.36 25.07
C ALA A 48 15.16 4.76 24.96
N ALA A 49 14.36 5.81 25.14
CA ALA A 49 14.79 7.21 25.03
C ALA A 49 15.97 7.52 25.96
N SER A 50 16.04 6.87 27.12
CA SER A 50 17.17 6.93 28.06
C SER A 50 18.52 6.47 27.49
N THR A 51 18.50 5.60 26.48
CA THR A 51 19.71 5.04 25.85
C THR A 51 20.30 5.97 24.79
N VAL A 52 19.50 6.94 24.30
CA VAL A 52 19.96 7.92 23.31
C VAL A 52 20.79 9.02 23.98
N ARG A 53 22.12 8.93 23.81
CA ARG A 53 23.08 9.91 24.34
C ARG A 53 22.73 11.33 23.87
N GLY A 54 22.54 12.24 24.83
CA GLY A 54 22.28 13.66 24.60
C GLY A 54 20.81 14.06 24.53
N LEU A 55 19.87 13.12 24.68
CA LEU A 55 18.43 13.39 24.71
C LEU A 55 17.94 13.91 26.07
N PHE A 56 18.54 13.42 27.17
CA PHE A 56 18.26 13.89 28.53
C PHE A 56 19.54 14.50 29.14
N ALA A 57 19.45 15.74 29.62
CA ALA A 57 20.60 16.52 30.13
C ALA A 57 20.92 16.27 31.61
N HIS A 58 20.20 15.38 32.29
CA HIS A 58 20.43 15.07 33.70
C HIS A 58 20.07 13.62 34.00
N PRO A 59 20.92 12.83 34.70
CA PRO A 59 20.54 11.54 35.20
C PRO A 59 20.00 11.67 36.63
N PRO A 60 18.74 11.30 36.91
CA PRO A 60 18.35 10.96 38.27
C PRO A 60 18.12 9.44 38.37
N GLY A 61 18.95 8.82 39.21
CA GLY A 61 18.52 7.72 40.07
C GLY A 61 18.27 6.37 39.41
N SER A 62 19.33 5.57 39.37
CA SER A 62 19.25 4.12 39.45
C SER A 62 18.23 3.65 40.50
N ARG A 63 17.21 2.90 40.09
CA ARG A 63 16.53 1.91 40.95
C ARG A 63 16.52 0.56 40.23
N PRO A 64 17.07 -0.51 40.85
CA PRO A 64 16.83 -1.86 40.38
C PRO A 64 15.38 -2.25 40.69
N SER A 65 14.67 -2.75 39.69
CA SER A 65 13.37 -3.41 39.86
C SER A 65 13.55 -4.78 40.52
N PRO A 66 12.77 -5.12 41.56
CA PRO A 66 12.76 -6.46 42.14
C PRO A 66 11.96 -7.43 41.24
N PRO A 67 12.40 -8.68 41.05
CA PRO A 67 11.55 -9.73 40.49
C PRO A 67 10.51 -10.20 41.51
N PRO A 68 9.33 -10.66 41.06
CA PRO A 68 8.23 -11.09 41.91
C PRO A 68 8.59 -12.29 42.78
N SER A 69 8.38 -12.13 44.08
CA SER A 69 8.32 -13.23 45.04
C SER A 69 7.10 -14.10 44.75
N TRP A 70 7.30 -15.40 44.58
CA TRP A 70 6.47 -16.48 45.14
C TRP A 70 7.16 -17.80 44.86
N SER A 71 7.87 -18.33 45.86
CA SER A 71 8.24 -19.74 45.98
C SER A 71 8.73 -20.02 47.39
N GLY A 72 7.97 -20.83 48.12
CA GLY A 72 8.51 -21.89 48.95
C GLY A 72 9.15 -21.53 50.29
N ALA A 73 8.33 -21.53 51.34
CA ALA A 73 8.75 -22.07 52.63
C ALA A 73 7.62 -22.91 53.22
N PRO A 74 7.86 -24.20 53.46
CA PRO A 74 7.38 -24.81 54.68
C PRO A 74 8.57 -25.42 55.42
N ALA A 75 8.85 -24.91 56.60
CA ALA A 75 9.70 -25.59 57.56
C ALA A 75 8.95 -25.68 58.89
N ALA A 76 9.04 -26.89 59.48
CA ALA A 76 8.51 -27.33 60.78
C ALA A 76 7.04 -27.80 60.74
N ARG A 77 6.65 -28.99 61.20
CA ARG A 77 7.32 -30.03 62.00
C ARG A 77 6.40 -31.27 62.10
N SER A 78 7.01 -32.47 62.24
CA SER A 78 6.48 -33.76 62.78
C SER A 78 5.27 -34.37 62.07
N SER A 79 5.27 -35.65 61.66
CA SER A 79 5.68 -36.87 62.40
C SER A 79 6.05 -38.02 61.44
N GLU A 80 6.66 -39.06 62.02
CA GLU A 80 7.03 -40.39 61.50
C GLU A 80 6.18 -40.94 60.33
N GLU A 81 6.72 -41.71 59.38
CA GLU A 81 7.07 -43.14 59.59
C GLU A 81 7.67 -43.76 58.29
N ASN A 82 8.81 -44.48 58.40
CA ASN A 82 9.31 -45.62 57.58
C ASN A 82 9.33 -45.53 56.03
N LEU A 83 10.22 -46.16 55.25
CA LEU A 83 11.47 -46.92 55.36
C LEU A 83 11.87 -47.19 53.88
N SER A 84 13.13 -46.98 53.50
CA SER A 84 13.88 -47.64 52.39
C SER A 84 13.20 -47.99 51.04
N ASP A 85 13.68 -47.44 49.90
CA ASP A 85 14.33 -48.23 48.83
C ASP A 85 14.91 -47.32 47.71
N SER A 86 15.91 -47.83 46.98
CA SER A 86 16.87 -47.14 46.11
C SER A 86 16.52 -47.25 44.60
N GLY A 87 16.98 -46.31 43.76
CA GLY A 87 17.28 -46.63 42.35
C GLY A 87 17.11 -45.52 41.28
N GLY A 88 18.23 -44.92 40.85
CA GLY A 88 18.53 -44.52 39.45
C GLY A 88 18.01 -43.17 38.89
N PRO A 89 18.86 -42.33 38.25
CA PRO A 89 18.39 -41.19 37.45
C PRO A 89 17.93 -41.63 36.03
N PRO A 90 16.90 -40.99 35.44
CA PRO A 90 16.36 -41.37 34.13
C PRO A 90 17.27 -40.90 32.96
N PRO A 91 17.25 -41.61 31.81
CA PRO A 91 18.07 -41.26 30.66
C PRO A 91 17.59 -39.96 29.97
N THR A 92 18.55 -39.08 29.66
CA THR A 92 18.36 -37.86 28.87
C THR A 92 17.96 -38.20 27.44
N ARG A 93 16.74 -37.79 27.04
CA ARG A 93 16.27 -37.83 25.65
C ARG A 93 16.83 -36.60 24.92
N PRO A 94 17.45 -36.73 23.72
CA PRO A 94 17.92 -35.56 22.97
C PRO A 94 16.72 -34.70 22.56
N THR A 95 16.74 -33.44 23.02
CA THR A 95 15.77 -32.39 22.72
C THR A 95 15.92 -31.99 21.25
N ASN A 96 15.19 -32.69 20.38
CA ASN A 96 15.03 -32.26 19.00
C ASN A 96 14.16 -30.99 19.00
N LEU A 97 14.79 -29.80 19.06
CA LEU A 97 14.12 -28.49 19.02
C LEU A 97 13.17 -28.34 17.82
N LEU A 98 13.52 -28.94 16.67
CA LEU A 98 12.65 -28.99 15.49
C LEU A 98 11.38 -29.85 15.71
N ALA A 99 11.47 -30.91 16.53
CA ALA A 99 10.33 -31.76 16.86
C ALA A 99 9.44 -31.16 17.97
N ASP A 100 9.95 -30.21 18.76
CA ASP A 100 9.15 -29.45 19.72
C ASP A 100 8.45 -28.24 19.07
N LEU A 101 9.08 -27.58 18.09
CA LEU A 101 8.40 -26.55 17.28
C LEU A 101 7.22 -27.13 16.49
N ALA A 102 7.37 -28.36 15.96
CA ALA A 102 6.27 -29.08 15.30
C ALA A 102 5.10 -29.42 16.26
N ARG A 103 5.33 -29.46 17.58
CA ARG A 103 4.29 -29.75 18.59
C ARG A 103 3.51 -28.53 19.06
N HIS A 104 3.98 -27.31 18.79
CA HIS A 104 3.35 -26.07 19.28
C HIS A 104 2.45 -25.37 18.24
N CYS A 105 2.33 -25.88 17.02
CA CYS A 105 1.30 -25.43 16.09
C CYS A 105 0.27 -26.55 15.92
N PRO A 106 -0.83 -26.57 16.70
CA PRO A 106 -1.86 -27.57 16.47
C PRO A 106 -2.37 -27.41 15.04
N PRO A 107 -2.61 -28.49 14.28
CA PRO A 107 -2.99 -28.44 12.86
C PRO A 107 -4.25 -27.57 12.62
N ARG A 108 -5.08 -27.40 13.65
CA ARG A 108 -6.23 -26.50 13.68
C ARG A 108 -5.86 -25.02 13.63
N LEU A 109 -4.76 -24.60 14.25
CA LEU A 109 -4.26 -23.21 14.17
C LEU A 109 -3.63 -22.95 12.80
N ALA A 110 -2.85 -23.89 12.29
CA ALA A 110 -2.18 -23.78 11.00
C ALA A 110 -3.19 -23.56 9.85
N GLY A 111 -4.27 -24.35 9.79
CA GLY A 111 -5.32 -24.18 8.79
C GLY A 111 -6.00 -22.80 8.86
N ARG A 112 -6.27 -22.29 10.07
CA ARG A 112 -6.88 -20.96 10.26
C ARG A 112 -5.93 -19.84 9.83
N VAL A 113 -4.64 -19.93 10.15
CA VAL A 113 -3.64 -18.94 9.71
C VAL A 113 -3.51 -18.92 8.18
N LEU A 114 -3.47 -20.09 7.54
CA LEU A 114 -3.47 -20.23 6.08
C LEU A 114 -4.73 -19.61 5.45
N LEU A 115 -5.91 -19.81 6.05
CA LEU A 115 -7.16 -19.19 5.61
C LEU A 115 -7.11 -17.66 5.66
N PHE A 116 -6.71 -17.10 6.81
CA PHE A 116 -6.62 -15.65 6.96
C PHE A 116 -5.58 -15.05 6.00
N CYS A 117 -4.43 -15.69 5.85
CA CYS A 117 -3.38 -15.26 4.92
C CYS A 117 -3.86 -15.29 3.46
N GLY A 118 -4.49 -16.41 3.03
CA GLY A 118 -5.05 -16.53 1.69
C GLY A 118 -6.17 -15.54 1.41
N LEU A 119 -7.07 -15.30 2.36
CA LEU A 119 -8.13 -14.30 2.25
C LEU A 119 -7.56 -12.88 2.12
N LEU A 120 -6.57 -12.54 2.94
CA LEU A 120 -5.94 -11.22 2.93
C LEU A 120 -5.23 -10.96 1.59
N LEU A 121 -4.51 -11.95 1.05
CA LEU A 121 -3.88 -11.88 -0.27
C LEU A 121 -4.89 -11.64 -1.38
N VAL A 122 -6.02 -12.36 -1.37
CA VAL A 122 -7.09 -12.20 -2.36
C VAL A 122 -7.72 -10.79 -2.29
N LEU A 123 -7.98 -10.29 -1.07
CA LEU A 123 -8.55 -8.96 -0.87
C LEU A 123 -7.58 -7.85 -1.27
N TRP A 124 -6.29 -7.99 -0.94
CA TRP A 124 -5.26 -7.04 -1.34
C TRP A 124 -5.08 -7.00 -2.86
N ALA A 125 -5.02 -8.15 -3.53
CA ALA A 125 -4.88 -8.21 -4.98
C ALA A 125 -6.03 -7.48 -5.70
N LYS A 126 -7.28 -7.70 -5.27
CA LYS A 126 -8.47 -7.04 -5.84
C LYS A 126 -8.59 -5.56 -5.45
N GLY A 127 -8.24 -5.21 -4.22
CA GLY A 127 -8.29 -3.83 -3.73
C GLY A 127 -7.32 -2.91 -4.46
N CYS A 128 -6.08 -3.37 -4.68
CA CYS A 128 -5.06 -2.61 -5.39
C CYS A 128 -5.37 -2.41 -6.89
N ASP A 129 -6.08 -3.36 -7.52
CA ASP A 129 -6.45 -3.25 -8.94
C ASP A 129 -7.49 -2.12 -9.18
N SER A 130 -8.53 -2.05 -8.34
CA SER A 130 -9.53 -0.96 -8.40
C SER A 130 -8.89 0.42 -8.22
N LEU A 131 -7.95 0.53 -7.26
CA LEU A 131 -7.25 1.78 -6.99
C LEU A 131 -6.30 2.18 -8.13
N GLY A 132 -5.54 1.22 -8.66
CA GLY A 132 -4.62 1.40 -9.78
C GLY A 132 -5.33 1.88 -11.04
N ARG A 133 -6.46 1.27 -11.41
CA ARG A 133 -7.26 1.70 -12.57
C ARG A 133 -7.78 3.13 -12.44
N ARG A 134 -8.27 3.52 -11.26
CA ARG A 134 -8.74 4.90 -11.00
C ARG A 134 -7.61 5.91 -11.08
N TYR A 135 -6.43 5.54 -10.57
CA TYR A 135 -5.24 6.38 -10.67
C TYR A 135 -4.84 6.62 -12.13
N VAL A 136 -4.69 5.55 -12.93
CA VAL A 136 -4.32 5.66 -14.35
C VAL A 136 -5.34 6.49 -15.12
N ALA A 137 -6.65 6.25 -14.92
CA ALA A 137 -7.70 7.01 -15.59
C ALA A 137 -7.61 8.51 -15.29
N ARG A 138 -7.30 8.89 -14.05
CA ARG A 138 -7.11 10.31 -13.66
C ARG A 138 -5.89 10.92 -14.34
N VAL A 139 -4.77 10.19 -14.41
CA VAL A 139 -3.53 10.71 -15.02
C VAL A 139 -3.71 10.85 -16.54
N GLN A 140 -4.34 9.88 -17.20
CA GLN A 140 -4.61 9.92 -18.64
C GLN A 140 -5.61 11.02 -19.04
N ALA A 141 -6.52 11.41 -18.15
CA ALA A 141 -7.48 12.47 -18.44
C ALA A 141 -6.84 13.86 -18.57
N ARG A 142 -5.71 14.11 -17.90
CA ARG A 142 -5.05 15.44 -17.88
C ARG A 142 -4.61 15.94 -19.27
N PRO A 143 -3.77 15.21 -20.03
CA PRO A 143 -3.33 15.68 -21.34
C PRO A 143 -4.51 15.89 -22.29
N VAL A 144 -5.53 15.02 -22.21
CA VAL A 144 -6.75 15.12 -23.03
C VAL A 144 -7.54 16.39 -22.70
N LEU A 145 -7.63 16.79 -21.43
CA LEU A 145 -8.33 18.01 -21.06
C LEU A 145 -7.61 19.26 -21.59
N GLU A 146 -6.28 19.32 -21.45
CA GLU A 146 -5.49 20.46 -21.93
C GLU A 146 -5.52 20.59 -23.45
N GLU A 147 -5.41 19.47 -24.17
CA GLU A 147 -5.53 19.41 -25.62
C GLU A 147 -6.91 19.88 -26.10
N ASN A 148 -7.97 19.46 -25.42
CA ASN A 148 -9.33 19.92 -25.70
C ASN A 148 -9.55 21.41 -25.40
N GLU A 149 -8.96 21.95 -24.34
CA GLU A 149 -9.06 23.38 -24.01
C GLU A 149 -8.35 24.26 -25.04
N PHE A 150 -7.17 23.82 -25.49
CA PHE A 150 -6.43 24.46 -26.58
C PHE A 150 -7.24 24.45 -27.88
N GLU A 151 -7.75 23.27 -28.28
CA GLU A 151 -8.56 23.12 -29.49
C GLU A 151 -9.80 24.00 -29.46
N ARG A 152 -10.52 24.04 -28.32
CA ARG A 152 -11.69 24.92 -28.17
C ARG A 152 -11.34 26.38 -28.35
N THR A 153 -10.22 26.83 -27.78
CA THR A 153 -9.78 28.22 -27.85
C THR A 153 -9.52 28.65 -29.30
N TYR A 154 -8.83 27.80 -30.05
CA TYR A 154 -8.56 28.05 -31.47
C TYR A 154 -9.79 27.88 -32.36
N ALA A 155 -10.63 26.87 -32.10
CA ALA A 155 -11.87 26.64 -32.82
C ALA A 155 -12.82 27.85 -32.74
N VAL A 156 -12.96 28.46 -31.55
CA VAL A 156 -13.79 29.66 -31.38
C VAL A 156 -13.25 30.82 -32.22
N ARG A 157 -11.95 31.12 -32.14
CA ARG A 157 -11.33 32.22 -32.90
C ARG A 157 -11.44 32.00 -34.41
N LEU A 158 -11.18 30.77 -34.87
CA LEU A 158 -11.26 30.40 -36.28
C LEU A 158 -12.70 30.48 -36.80
N SER A 159 -13.67 30.04 -35.99
CA SER A 159 -15.09 30.13 -36.33
C SER A 159 -15.58 31.57 -36.44
N ALA A 160 -15.09 32.49 -35.59
CA ALA A 160 -15.40 33.91 -35.67
C ALA A 160 -14.90 34.53 -36.99
N LEU A 161 -13.62 34.32 -37.36
CA LEU A 161 -13.08 34.84 -38.62
C LEU A 161 -13.77 34.26 -39.85
N ARG A 162 -14.12 32.96 -39.82
CA ARG A 162 -14.89 32.33 -40.90
C ARG A 162 -16.29 32.93 -41.01
N SER A 163 -16.95 33.18 -39.89
CA SER A 163 -18.25 33.86 -39.86
C SER A 163 -18.15 35.27 -40.44
N ASP A 164 -17.13 36.04 -40.07
CA ASP A 164 -16.91 37.40 -40.59
C ASP A 164 -16.68 37.39 -42.10
N ARG A 165 -15.91 36.41 -42.60
CA ARG A 165 -15.72 36.20 -44.03
C ARG A 165 -17.04 35.91 -44.74
N ASP A 166 -17.85 35.01 -44.18
CA ASP A 166 -19.11 34.60 -44.81
C ASP A 166 -20.11 35.77 -44.83
N ILE A 167 -20.21 36.55 -43.74
CA ILE A 167 -21.01 37.79 -43.68
C ILE A 167 -20.52 38.81 -44.72
N TYR A 168 -19.20 38.96 -44.87
CA TYR A 168 -18.62 39.85 -45.86
C TYR A 168 -18.97 39.43 -47.30
N LEU A 169 -18.99 38.12 -47.59
CA LEU A 169 -19.34 37.60 -48.91
C LEU A 169 -20.83 37.78 -49.25
N GLU A 170 -21.70 37.76 -48.24
CA GLU A 170 -23.14 38.04 -48.39
C GLU A 170 -23.46 39.51 -48.65
N THR A 171 -22.53 40.42 -48.31
CA THR A 171 -22.71 41.87 -48.51
C THR A 171 -22.75 42.23 -50.00
N ASP A 172 -23.57 43.23 -50.37
CA ASP A 172 -23.77 43.68 -51.75
C ASP A 172 -22.43 43.99 -52.46
N ALA A 173 -22.30 43.48 -53.70
CA ALA A 173 -21.03 43.53 -54.45
C ALA A 173 -20.54 44.96 -54.75
N GLY A 174 -21.45 45.94 -54.77
CA GLY A 174 -21.10 47.34 -55.02
C GLY A 174 -20.44 48.06 -53.85
N GLU A 175 -20.54 47.51 -52.62
CA GLU A 175 -20.04 48.13 -51.38
C GLU A 175 -18.81 47.39 -50.80
N ARG A 176 -18.41 46.28 -51.41
CA ARG A 176 -17.27 45.45 -50.99
C ARG A 176 -15.91 46.07 -51.37
N ASP A 177 -15.06 46.31 -50.38
CA ASP A 177 -13.63 46.59 -50.59
C ASP A 177 -12.82 45.28 -50.61
N PRO A 178 -12.24 44.85 -51.76
CA PRO A 178 -11.51 43.58 -51.87
C PRO A 178 -10.38 43.41 -50.84
N LYS A 179 -9.82 44.49 -50.31
CA LYS A 179 -8.77 44.44 -49.28
C LYS A 179 -9.25 43.86 -47.95
N VAL A 180 -10.54 43.99 -47.63
CA VAL A 180 -11.11 43.46 -46.39
C VAL A 180 -11.17 41.94 -46.44
N LEU A 181 -11.60 41.36 -47.56
CA LEU A 181 -11.64 39.91 -47.75
C LEU A 181 -10.24 39.31 -47.62
N THR A 182 -9.27 39.89 -48.33
CA THR A 182 -7.88 39.41 -48.28
C THR A 182 -7.32 39.49 -46.86
N ARG A 183 -7.69 40.51 -46.08
CA ARG A 183 -7.25 40.63 -44.68
C ARG A 183 -7.82 39.53 -43.80
N ILE A 184 -9.12 39.20 -43.94
CA ILE A 184 -9.75 38.13 -43.16
C ILE A 184 -9.14 36.76 -43.53
N GLU A 185 -8.87 36.53 -44.81
CA GLU A 185 -8.19 35.32 -45.29
C GLU A 185 -6.76 35.21 -44.73
N ASP A 186 -5.99 36.30 -44.77
CA ASP A 186 -4.66 36.40 -44.17
C ASP A 186 -4.70 36.12 -42.65
N ASP A 187 -5.71 36.66 -41.96
CA ASP A 187 -5.89 36.47 -40.52
C ASP A 187 -6.25 35.00 -40.19
N ILE A 188 -7.02 34.32 -41.05
CA ILE A 188 -7.31 32.88 -40.92
C ILE A 188 -6.05 32.04 -41.12
N GLU A 189 -5.25 32.34 -42.15
CA GLU A 189 -4.00 31.63 -42.44
C GLU A 189 -3.01 31.80 -41.29
N LYS A 190 -2.76 33.03 -40.85
CA LYS A 190 -1.88 33.33 -39.71
C LYS A 190 -2.33 32.66 -38.42
N LEU A 191 -3.64 32.64 -38.14
CA LEU A 191 -4.16 31.97 -36.96
C LEU A 191 -3.92 30.45 -37.02
N THR A 192 -4.01 29.87 -38.22
CA THR A 192 -3.78 28.44 -38.45
C THR A 192 -2.31 28.08 -38.31
N GLU A 193 -1.39 28.86 -38.91
CA GLU A 193 0.05 28.71 -38.70
C GLU A 193 0.40 28.83 -37.22
N LYS A 194 -0.09 29.88 -36.56
CA LYS A 194 0.17 30.09 -35.13
C LYS A 194 -0.34 28.93 -34.27
N LYS A 195 -1.51 28.37 -34.59
CA LYS A 195 -2.01 27.16 -33.92
C LYS A 195 -0.99 26.04 -34.06
N GLN A 196 -0.53 25.75 -35.28
CA GLN A 196 0.43 24.67 -35.55
C GLN A 196 1.75 24.88 -34.81
N GLU A 197 2.30 26.10 -34.84
CA GLU A 197 3.55 26.42 -34.14
C GLU A 197 3.42 26.24 -32.61
N GLU A 198 2.33 26.73 -32.02
CA GLU A 198 2.09 26.58 -30.58
C GLU A 198 1.85 25.11 -30.20
N GLU A 199 1.11 24.37 -31.01
CA GLU A 199 0.86 22.95 -30.83
C GLU A 199 2.19 22.17 -30.85
N GLU A 200 3.04 22.39 -31.85
CA GLU A 200 4.37 21.76 -31.91
C GLU A 200 5.28 22.12 -30.73
N GLN A 201 5.15 23.34 -30.19
CA GLN A 201 5.89 23.75 -28.98
C GLN A 201 5.37 23.05 -27.74
N LEU A 202 4.04 22.96 -27.58
CA LEU A 202 3.40 22.25 -26.47
C LEU A 202 3.70 20.75 -26.53
N GLU A 203 3.63 20.14 -27.71
CA GLU A 203 3.97 18.73 -27.93
C GLU A 203 5.41 18.41 -27.57
N ARG A 204 6.37 19.26 -27.97
CA ARG A 204 7.79 19.08 -27.61
C ARG A 204 8.06 19.35 -26.12
N GLY A 205 7.23 20.15 -25.47
CA GLY A 205 7.41 20.57 -24.08
C GLY A 205 6.44 19.88 -23.12
N GLU A 206 5.41 20.62 -22.73
CA GLU A 206 4.51 20.26 -21.63
C GLU A 206 3.63 19.05 -21.95
N TRP A 207 2.96 19.04 -23.11
CA TRP A 207 2.08 17.94 -23.52
C TRP A 207 2.85 16.66 -23.73
N GLY A 208 4.03 16.72 -24.36
CA GLY A 208 4.90 15.55 -24.51
C GLY A 208 5.26 14.91 -23.17
N ARG A 209 5.64 15.74 -22.19
CA ARG A 209 5.92 15.27 -20.82
C ARG A 209 4.69 14.68 -20.14
N LEU A 210 3.51 15.31 -20.26
CA LEU A 210 2.27 14.81 -19.67
C LEU A 210 1.81 13.49 -20.31
N LYS A 211 1.87 13.40 -21.64
CA LYS A 211 1.58 12.18 -22.41
C LYS A 211 2.55 11.06 -22.01
N ALA A 212 3.84 11.35 -21.83
CA ALA A 212 4.83 10.39 -21.34
C ALA A 212 4.51 9.89 -19.92
N ILE A 213 4.23 10.79 -18.97
CA ILE A 213 3.85 10.42 -17.58
C ILE A 213 2.59 9.53 -17.58
N ALA A 214 1.61 9.85 -18.41
CA ALA A 214 0.40 9.06 -18.54
C ALA A 214 0.66 7.67 -19.12
N ALA A 215 1.54 7.56 -20.11
CA ALA A 215 1.97 6.28 -20.68
C ALA A 215 2.73 5.43 -19.66
N ASP A 216 3.68 6.02 -18.93
CA ASP A 216 4.46 5.35 -17.89
C ASP A 216 3.55 4.84 -16.76
N ALA A 217 2.59 5.64 -16.32
CA ALA A 217 1.62 5.24 -15.30
C ALA A 217 0.76 4.06 -15.77
N ALA A 218 0.30 4.07 -17.03
CA ALA A 218 -0.47 2.97 -17.60
C ALA A 218 0.37 1.69 -17.70
N ASN A 219 1.60 1.80 -18.18
CA ASN A 219 2.50 0.67 -18.36
C ASN A 219 2.89 0.04 -17.00
N ASN A 220 3.23 0.86 -16.01
CA ASN A 220 3.53 0.38 -14.66
C ASN A 220 2.30 -0.27 -14.00
N ASN A 221 1.10 0.27 -14.23
CA ASN A 221 -0.13 -0.36 -13.76
C ASN A 221 -0.39 -1.71 -14.45
N ALA A 222 -0.08 -1.85 -15.73
CA ALA A 222 -0.20 -3.11 -16.47
C ALA A 222 0.78 -4.18 -15.96
N VAL A 223 2.05 -3.80 -15.74
CA VAL A 223 3.06 -4.71 -15.15
C VAL A 223 2.64 -5.16 -13.76
N SER A 224 2.20 -4.22 -12.92
CA SER A 224 1.73 -4.56 -11.57
C SER A 224 0.41 -5.36 -11.58
N ALA A 225 -0.42 -5.24 -12.62
CA ALA A 225 -1.61 -6.08 -12.77
C ALA A 225 -1.24 -7.55 -12.91
N TYR A 226 -0.22 -7.88 -13.72
CA TYR A 226 0.28 -9.25 -13.85
C TYR A 226 0.73 -9.84 -12.50
N TYR A 227 1.53 -9.10 -11.71
CA TYR A 227 1.94 -9.57 -10.38
C TYR A 227 0.77 -9.72 -9.41
N ARG A 228 -0.24 -8.83 -9.48
CA ARG A 228 -1.45 -8.94 -8.67
C ARG A 228 -2.30 -10.14 -9.07
N GLU A 229 -2.38 -10.47 -10.35
CA GLU A 229 -3.05 -11.68 -10.83
C GLU A 229 -2.37 -12.94 -10.32
N MET A 230 -1.03 -13.00 -10.40
CA MET A 230 -0.26 -14.10 -9.83
C MET A 230 -0.45 -14.20 -8.31
N ALA A 231 -0.49 -13.07 -7.61
CA ALA A 231 -0.78 -13.02 -6.18
C ALA A 231 -2.22 -13.48 -5.85
N PHE A 232 -3.19 -13.18 -6.70
CA PHE A 232 -4.57 -13.67 -6.55
C PHE A 232 -4.65 -15.19 -6.76
N LEU A 233 -4.01 -15.73 -7.80
CA LEU A 233 -3.96 -17.17 -8.04
C LEU A 233 -3.30 -17.90 -6.88
N PHE A 234 -2.12 -17.42 -6.45
CA PHE A 234 -1.43 -17.96 -5.29
C PHE A 234 -2.26 -17.86 -4.01
N GLY A 235 -2.85 -16.69 -3.74
CA GLY A 235 -3.74 -16.47 -2.59
C GLY A 235 -4.96 -17.40 -2.61
N SER A 236 -5.53 -17.67 -3.78
CA SER A 236 -6.65 -18.60 -3.94
C SER A 236 -6.24 -20.05 -3.66
N MET A 237 -5.05 -20.48 -4.11
CA MET A 237 -4.48 -21.79 -3.79
C MET A 237 -4.21 -21.95 -2.30
N VAL A 238 -3.62 -20.92 -1.67
CA VAL A 238 -3.37 -20.86 -0.23
C VAL A 238 -4.68 -20.93 0.57
N LEU A 239 -5.71 -20.20 0.13
CA LEU A 239 -7.03 -20.21 0.75
C LEU A 239 -7.70 -21.58 0.63
N VAL A 240 -7.65 -22.22 -0.54
CA VAL A 240 -8.19 -23.58 -0.74
C VAL A 240 -7.44 -24.59 0.13
N CYS A 241 -6.12 -24.52 0.22
CA CYS A 241 -5.33 -25.37 1.12
C CYS A 241 -5.72 -25.16 2.59
N GLY A 242 -5.93 -23.91 3.01
CA GLY A 242 -6.43 -23.58 4.34
C GLY A 242 -7.83 -24.15 4.60
N LEU A 243 -8.74 -24.06 3.62
CA LEU A 243 -10.10 -24.60 3.74
C LEU A 243 -10.08 -26.13 3.85
N LEU A 244 -9.23 -26.80 3.07
CA LEU A 244 -9.03 -28.24 3.17
C LEU A 244 -8.47 -28.63 4.54
N GLY A 245 -7.46 -27.90 5.04
CA GLY A 245 -6.91 -28.11 6.38
C GLY A 245 -7.95 -27.98 7.48
N VAL A 246 -8.85 -27.00 7.38
CA VAL A 246 -9.98 -26.85 8.32
C VAL A 246 -11.04 -27.94 8.11
N ALA A 247 -11.37 -28.31 6.88
CA ALA A 247 -12.37 -29.33 6.57
C ALA A 247 -11.97 -30.73 7.07
N PHE A 248 -10.67 -31.04 7.11
CA PHE A 248 -10.15 -32.30 7.64
C PHE A 248 -10.02 -32.33 9.17
N THR A 249 -9.90 -31.17 9.82
CA THR A 249 -9.63 -31.07 11.27
C THR A 249 -10.85 -30.66 12.11
N SER A 250 -11.93 -30.21 11.46
CA SER A 250 -13.22 -29.88 12.07
C SER A 250 -14.15 -31.09 12.06
N ASP A 251 -15.17 -31.07 12.94
CA ASP A 251 -16.22 -32.07 13.04
C ASP A 251 -17.60 -31.41 12.92
N GLY A 252 -18.62 -32.16 12.47
CA GLY A 252 -20.01 -31.67 12.40
C GLY A 252 -20.27 -30.63 11.30
N ALA A 253 -20.96 -29.54 11.65
CA ALA A 253 -21.48 -28.53 10.70
C ALA A 253 -20.37 -27.69 10.03
N GLU A 254 -19.25 -27.46 10.72
CA GLU A 254 -18.13 -26.64 10.21
C GLU A 254 -17.48 -27.26 8.96
N ARG A 255 -17.45 -28.59 8.87
CA ARG A 255 -16.94 -29.32 7.70
C ARG A 255 -17.78 -29.09 6.46
N TRP A 256 -19.10 -29.17 6.61
CA TRP A 256 -20.05 -28.95 5.52
C TRP A 256 -19.99 -27.51 5.01
N ILE A 257 -19.88 -26.53 5.91
CA ILE A 257 -19.67 -25.13 5.55
C ILE A 257 -18.36 -24.97 4.76
N SER A 258 -17.28 -25.63 5.19
CA SER A 258 -15.99 -25.57 4.49
C SER A 258 -16.06 -26.15 3.07
N TYR A 259 -16.77 -27.27 2.88
CA TYR A 259 -16.99 -27.85 1.55
C TYR A 259 -17.86 -26.98 0.65
N ILE A 260 -18.92 -26.36 1.20
CA ILE A 260 -19.77 -25.42 0.46
C ILE A 260 -18.93 -24.21 0.01
N MET A 261 -18.12 -23.65 0.91
CA MET A 261 -17.23 -22.53 0.57
C MET A 261 -16.20 -22.92 -0.49
N LEU A 262 -15.62 -24.12 -0.40
CA LEU A 262 -14.70 -24.64 -1.41
C LEU A 262 -15.40 -24.81 -2.76
N ALA A 263 -16.61 -25.37 -2.79
CA ALA A 263 -17.40 -25.50 -4.03
C ALA A 263 -17.70 -24.14 -4.67
N ILE A 264 -18.11 -23.14 -3.88
CA ILE A 264 -18.38 -21.77 -4.38
C ILE A 264 -17.11 -21.13 -4.96
N ILE A 265 -15.97 -21.25 -4.27
CA ILE A 265 -14.71 -20.66 -4.72
C ILE A 265 -14.22 -21.36 -5.98
N THR A 266 -14.30 -22.69 -6.04
CA THR A 266 -13.90 -23.46 -7.22
C THR A 266 -14.78 -23.12 -8.42
N PHE A 267 -16.10 -22.98 -8.20
CA PHE A 267 -17.05 -22.55 -9.24
C PHE A 267 -16.81 -21.11 -9.69
N SER A 268 -16.51 -20.20 -8.77
CA SER A 268 -16.17 -18.80 -9.09
C SER A 268 -14.86 -18.68 -9.86
N LEU A 269 -13.87 -19.51 -9.52
CA LEU A 269 -12.61 -19.62 -10.27
C LEU A 269 -12.82 -20.33 -11.60
N TYR A 270 -13.77 -21.24 -11.74
CA TYR A 270 -14.08 -21.90 -13.01
C TYR A 270 -14.77 -20.94 -13.98
N ILE A 271 -15.81 -20.23 -13.52
CA ILE A 271 -16.51 -19.22 -14.32
C ILE A 271 -15.61 -18.02 -14.59
N GLY A 272 -14.93 -17.52 -13.55
CA GLY A 272 -14.00 -16.41 -13.68
C GLY A 272 -12.80 -16.80 -14.54
N GLY A 273 -12.25 -18.00 -14.33
CA GLY A 273 -11.12 -18.62 -15.02
C GLY A 273 -11.33 -18.86 -16.51
N ALA A 274 -12.56 -19.14 -16.94
CA ALA A 274 -12.88 -19.27 -18.36
C ALA A 274 -12.65 -17.96 -19.14
N ALA A 275 -12.71 -16.80 -18.48
CA ALA A 275 -12.32 -15.52 -19.07
C ALA A 275 -10.78 -15.34 -19.15
N PHE A 276 -9.99 -16.10 -18.39
CA PHE A 276 -8.52 -16.02 -18.37
C PHE A 276 -7.83 -16.81 -19.50
N LEU A 277 -8.50 -17.82 -20.09
CA LEU A 277 -7.94 -18.62 -21.20
C LEU A 277 -8.11 -17.95 -22.58
N HIS A 278 -8.81 -16.82 -22.63
CA HIS A 278 -8.91 -15.95 -23.81
C HIS A 278 -8.05 -14.69 -23.60
N LEU A 279 -6.74 -14.85 -23.46
CA LEU A 279 -5.81 -13.82 -23.92
C LEU A 279 -5.10 -14.35 -25.19
N PRO A 280 -5.06 -13.55 -26.28
CA PRO A 280 -4.35 -13.89 -27.51
C PRO A 280 -2.82 -13.91 -27.33
#